data_AF-A0A100IRE3-F1
#
_entry.id   AF-A0A100IRE3-F1
#
_cell.length_a   1.000
_cell.length_b   1.000
_cell.length_c   1.000
_cell.angle_alpha   90.00
_cell.angle_beta   90.00
_cell.angle_gamma   90.00
#
_symmetry.space_group_name_H-M   'P 1'
#
loop_
_entity.id
_entity.type
_entity.pdbx_description
1 polymer ?
#
loop_
_entity_poly.entity_id
_entity_poly.type
_entity_poly.pdbx_seq_one_letter_code
_entity_poly.pdbx_strand_id
1 'polypeptide(L)'
;MAQSVELTHATPTHIPSIAEPLAPYIKSRQDALLIRQALTIYLRSHIEFAENNTEHPECHSQSHLSLSVPHEAVVDVKRLPSELTGLRRQYLEALQSNVAARKDYQSVVEKATSVGRERSKPRAERLPVDSSAELQEYLRLLRDRRRHAKLQVFEHYIKELKQRETPKPADLEDSGIHYQQLAPPPEIEVTRHGSTTGLTVEEQMHNLEKAVIRAKAQLEREKGLLEELQAQQAPVEAQDIPRAVKGVALQRARNELVRWVEEKLVSAGNNENRSASRDFHPEDMDESVRLLGEKKAQIAQQYAAYADARKRLLDAASRACQPVTLPAGKPSSRPTSLVQGKNASEEIQSPDALGVLNFASDVLQPLARSQRALALQKFYLSGMLAKEKATTLRILSRLRDESHLLPEYPTLARQPRFKHATATLASHQGTSTESAKPDQLVDLAEAWASASDAAGMTEQEYVGYRLEEGIETAQDAQQALEDVYRILNQNLEDTLRDRQDESGEDSMWPSGARLTRSRAKMQQSQQPAKGPWSELHGQVAVGR
;
A
#
# COMPACT_ATOMS: atom_id res chain seq x y z
N MET A 1 -60.64 -27.52 -41.84
CA MET A 1 -61.12 -26.27 -41.21
C MET A 1 -60.28 -26.05 -39.97
N ALA A 2 -59.26 -25.18 -40.04
CA ALA A 2 -58.41 -24.86 -38.89
C ALA A 2 -58.86 -23.51 -38.33
N GLN A 3 -59.16 -23.46 -37.03
CA GLN A 3 -59.45 -22.21 -36.34
C GLN A 3 -58.14 -21.46 -36.09
N SER A 4 -57.94 -20.35 -36.79
CA SER A 4 -56.83 -19.44 -36.52
C SER A 4 -57.08 -18.75 -35.18
N VAL A 5 -56.28 -19.09 -34.17
CA VAL A 5 -56.24 -18.35 -32.91
C VAL A 5 -55.48 -17.04 -33.17
N GLU A 6 -56.21 -15.93 -33.32
CA GLU A 6 -55.63 -14.60 -33.39
C GLU A 6 -55.01 -14.23 -32.04
N LEU A 7 -53.70 -14.40 -31.91
CA LEU A 7 -52.92 -13.80 -30.85
C LEU A 7 -52.73 -12.31 -31.17
N THR A 8 -53.49 -11.46 -30.49
CA THR A 8 -53.42 -10.01 -30.59
C THR A 8 -52.03 -9.51 -30.17
N HIS A 9 -51.17 -9.21 -31.14
CA HIS A 9 -49.89 -8.57 -30.87
C HIS A 9 -50.09 -7.12 -30.45
N ALA A 10 -49.77 -6.80 -29.19
CA ALA A 10 -49.70 -5.43 -28.72
C ALA A 10 -48.57 -4.68 -29.45
N THR A 11 -48.93 -3.78 -30.37
CA THR A 11 -47.98 -3.01 -31.17
C THR A 11 -47.18 -2.03 -30.28
N PRO A 12 -45.84 -2.06 -30.30
CA PRO A 12 -45.05 -1.07 -29.58
C PRO A 12 -45.17 0.31 -30.24
N THR A 13 -45.23 1.34 -29.40
CA THR A 13 -45.33 2.75 -29.77
C THR A 13 -44.26 3.21 -30.75
N HIS A 14 -44.69 3.82 -31.87
CA HIS A 14 -43.93 4.69 -32.80
C HIS A 14 -42.40 4.49 -32.86
N ILE A 15 -41.96 3.56 -33.71
CA ILE A 15 -40.53 3.41 -34.06
C ILE A 15 -40.09 4.66 -34.85
N PRO A 16 -39.00 5.35 -34.47
CA PRO A 16 -38.51 6.50 -35.23
C PRO A 16 -37.95 6.06 -36.59
N SER A 17 -38.06 6.90 -37.62
CA SER A 17 -37.77 6.51 -39.02
C SER A 17 -36.36 5.91 -39.24
N ILE A 18 -35.36 6.38 -38.50
CA ILE A 18 -33.98 5.85 -38.49
C ILE A 18 -33.92 4.35 -38.11
N ALA A 19 -34.90 3.84 -37.35
CA ALA A 19 -35.01 2.47 -36.89
C ALA A 19 -36.00 1.60 -37.69
N GLU A 20 -36.64 2.13 -38.75
CA GLU A 20 -37.43 1.33 -39.72
C GLU A 20 -36.67 0.10 -40.26
N PRO A 21 -35.40 0.18 -40.71
CA PRO A 21 -34.66 -1.02 -41.17
C PRO A 21 -34.38 -2.04 -40.06
N LEU A 22 -34.52 -1.63 -38.78
CA LEU A 22 -34.37 -2.52 -37.62
C LEU A 22 -35.72 -3.06 -37.11
N ALA A 23 -36.86 -2.54 -37.59
CA ALA A 23 -38.19 -2.98 -37.21
C ALA A 23 -38.41 -4.52 -37.23
N PRO A 24 -37.94 -5.32 -38.22
CA PRO A 24 -38.10 -6.78 -38.15
C PRO A 24 -37.33 -7.44 -37.00
N TYR A 25 -36.26 -6.80 -36.51
CA TYR A 25 -35.41 -7.27 -35.41
C TYR A 25 -35.80 -6.69 -34.04
N ILE A 26 -36.58 -5.59 -34.01
CA ILE A 26 -37.15 -5.03 -32.79
C ILE A 26 -38.34 -5.92 -32.36
N LYS A 27 -38.12 -6.73 -31.31
CA LYS A 27 -39.14 -7.58 -30.70
C LYS A 27 -39.62 -6.99 -29.37
N SER A 28 -40.87 -7.25 -28.99
CA SER A 28 -41.34 -6.86 -27.66
C SER A 28 -40.54 -7.57 -26.58
N ARG A 29 -40.54 -7.05 -25.33
CA ARG A 29 -39.85 -7.70 -24.21
C ARG A 29 -40.33 -9.14 -23.99
N GLN A 30 -41.61 -9.41 -24.25
CA GLN A 30 -42.22 -10.73 -24.11
C GLN A 30 -41.79 -11.67 -25.24
N ASP A 31 -41.85 -11.22 -26.51
CA ASP A 31 -41.37 -11.99 -27.66
C ASP A 31 -39.88 -12.31 -27.55
N ALA A 32 -39.07 -11.33 -27.14
CA ALA A 32 -37.64 -11.51 -26.92
C ALA A 32 -37.34 -12.53 -25.80
N LEU A 33 -38.19 -12.62 -24.78
CA LEU A 33 -38.11 -13.68 -23.78
C LEU A 33 -38.48 -15.03 -24.40
N LEU A 34 -39.64 -15.17 -25.05
CA LEU A 34 -40.08 -16.42 -25.70
C LEU A 34 -39.03 -16.98 -26.66
N ILE A 35 -38.44 -16.12 -27.50
CA ILE A 35 -37.35 -16.50 -28.43
C ILE A 35 -36.12 -17.00 -27.67
N ARG A 36 -35.71 -16.34 -26.57
CA ARG A 36 -34.62 -16.82 -25.72
C ARG A 36 -34.95 -18.15 -25.05
N GLN A 37 -36.18 -18.34 -24.56
CA GLN A 37 -36.61 -19.60 -23.97
C GLN A 37 -36.49 -20.76 -24.98
N ALA A 38 -37.04 -20.59 -26.18
CA ALA A 38 -36.97 -21.58 -27.25
C ALA A 38 -35.52 -21.91 -27.66
N LEU A 39 -34.65 -20.89 -27.79
CA LEU A 39 -33.24 -21.09 -28.12
C LEU A 39 -32.46 -21.79 -27.00
N THR A 40 -32.72 -21.46 -25.74
CA THR A 40 -32.11 -22.14 -24.59
C THR A 40 -32.54 -23.60 -24.50
N ILE A 41 -33.82 -23.92 -24.74
CA ILE A 41 -34.31 -25.31 -24.81
C ILE A 41 -33.63 -26.08 -25.94
N TYR A 42 -33.55 -25.47 -27.14
CA TYR A 42 -32.90 -26.07 -28.30
C TYR A 42 -31.41 -26.36 -28.05
N LEU A 43 -30.64 -25.37 -27.57
CA LEU A 43 -29.22 -25.55 -27.27
C LEU A 43 -28.97 -26.59 -26.16
N ARG A 44 -29.83 -26.63 -25.13
CA ARG A 44 -29.75 -27.65 -24.06
C ARG A 44 -29.95 -29.07 -24.59
N SER A 45 -30.77 -29.28 -25.62
CA SER A 45 -30.97 -30.63 -26.20
C SER A 45 -29.68 -31.26 -26.73
N HIS A 46 -28.67 -30.44 -27.07
CA HIS A 46 -27.36 -30.86 -27.55
C HIS A 46 -26.27 -30.94 -26.47
N ILE A 47 -26.54 -30.55 -25.23
CA ILE A 47 -25.56 -30.50 -24.13
C ILE A 47 -25.93 -31.54 -23.06
N GLU A 48 -24.97 -32.34 -22.63
CA GLU A 48 -25.13 -33.31 -21.55
C GLU A 48 -24.58 -32.74 -20.25
N PHE A 49 -25.46 -32.57 -19.27
CA PHE A 49 -25.13 -32.01 -17.96
C PHE A 49 -24.85 -33.12 -16.94
N ALA A 50 -24.00 -32.84 -15.95
CA ALA A 50 -23.70 -33.79 -14.88
C ALA A 50 -24.86 -33.92 -13.89
N GLU A 51 -25.53 -35.07 -13.85
CA GLU A 51 -26.50 -35.43 -12.80
C GLU A 51 -25.80 -35.79 -11.47
N ASN A 52 -24.98 -34.88 -10.95
CA ASN A 52 -24.18 -35.09 -9.74
C ASN A 52 -24.66 -34.22 -8.55
N ASN A 53 -25.98 -34.06 -8.41
CA ASN A 53 -26.61 -33.54 -7.19
C ASN A 53 -27.93 -34.28 -6.93
N THR A 54 -27.88 -35.34 -6.13
CA THR A 54 -29.05 -36.13 -5.68
C THR A 54 -30.05 -35.32 -4.86
N GLU A 55 -29.70 -34.12 -4.42
CA GLU A 55 -30.58 -33.23 -3.64
C GLU A 55 -31.36 -32.25 -4.53
N HIS A 56 -30.80 -31.80 -5.66
CA HIS A 56 -31.44 -30.84 -6.58
C HIS A 56 -31.15 -31.16 -8.06
N PRO A 57 -31.92 -32.08 -8.70
CA PRO A 57 -31.74 -32.42 -10.12
C PRO A 57 -32.04 -31.27 -11.10
N GLU A 58 -32.59 -30.15 -10.64
CA GLU A 58 -33.11 -29.07 -11.50
C GLU A 58 -32.42 -27.69 -11.34
N CYS A 59 -31.42 -27.55 -10.47
CA CYS A 59 -30.76 -26.24 -10.22
C CYS A 59 -30.11 -25.60 -11.47
N HIS A 60 -29.86 -26.37 -12.53
CA HIS A 60 -29.35 -25.86 -13.81
C HIS A 60 -30.37 -25.94 -14.96
N SER A 61 -31.55 -26.54 -14.76
CA SER A 61 -32.57 -26.75 -15.79
C SER A 61 -33.56 -25.59 -15.91
N GLN A 62 -33.86 -24.87 -14.82
CA GLN A 62 -35.00 -23.94 -14.80
C GLN A 62 -34.70 -22.51 -15.31
N SER A 63 -33.46 -22.02 -15.25
CA SER A 63 -33.17 -20.63 -15.64
C SER A 63 -32.89 -20.48 -17.14
N HIS A 64 -33.61 -19.56 -17.80
CA HIS A 64 -33.31 -19.16 -19.19
C HIS A 64 -32.16 -18.16 -19.31
N LEU A 65 -31.65 -17.67 -18.17
CA LEU A 65 -30.52 -16.74 -18.09
C LEU A 65 -29.17 -17.49 -17.94
N SER A 66 -29.19 -18.77 -17.58
CA SER A 66 -27.99 -19.57 -17.28
C SER A 66 -27.50 -20.41 -18.46
N LEU A 67 -27.18 -19.76 -19.59
CA LEU A 67 -26.26 -20.34 -20.59
C LEU A 67 -24.78 -20.10 -20.22
N SER A 68 -24.52 -19.24 -19.22
CA SER A 68 -23.26 -19.20 -18.48
C SER A 68 -23.18 -20.39 -17.51
N VAL A 69 -22.97 -21.58 -18.05
CA VAL A 69 -22.90 -22.81 -17.26
C VAL A 69 -21.65 -22.77 -16.36
N PRO A 70 -21.77 -23.02 -15.03
CA PRO A 70 -20.59 -23.17 -14.17
C PRO A 70 -19.71 -24.30 -14.70
N HIS A 71 -18.40 -24.13 -14.63
CA HIS A 71 -17.47 -24.85 -15.50
C HIS A 71 -17.47 -26.37 -15.30
N GLU A 72 -17.99 -26.89 -14.19
CA GLU A 72 -18.00 -28.33 -13.87
C GLU A 72 -19.29 -29.05 -14.29
N ALA A 73 -20.34 -28.33 -14.72
CA ALA A 73 -21.65 -28.93 -14.94
C ALA A 73 -21.90 -29.53 -16.35
N VAL A 74 -20.98 -29.37 -17.32
CA VAL A 74 -21.09 -29.99 -18.66
C VAL A 74 -20.15 -31.19 -18.80
N VAL A 75 -20.71 -32.35 -19.15
CA VAL A 75 -19.99 -33.63 -19.29
C VAL A 75 -19.62 -33.90 -20.75
N ASP A 76 -20.54 -33.65 -21.68
CA ASP A 76 -20.31 -33.82 -23.11
C ASP A 76 -21.28 -33.00 -24.00
N VAL A 77 -21.04 -33.02 -25.30
CA VAL A 77 -21.89 -32.40 -26.34
C VAL A 77 -22.28 -33.47 -27.35
N LYS A 78 -23.59 -33.63 -27.57
CA LYS A 78 -24.12 -34.59 -28.55
C LYS A 78 -23.69 -34.21 -29.96
N ARG A 79 -23.54 -35.22 -30.83
CA ARG A 79 -23.11 -35.03 -32.24
C ARG A 79 -23.96 -33.94 -32.92
N LEU A 80 -23.25 -32.92 -33.41
CA LEU A 80 -23.82 -31.74 -34.07
C LEU A 80 -24.68 -32.13 -35.28
N PRO A 81 -25.98 -31.79 -35.32
CA PRO A 81 -26.76 -31.87 -36.55
C PRO A 81 -26.16 -30.98 -37.64
N SER A 82 -26.12 -31.48 -38.87
CA SER A 82 -25.64 -30.74 -40.05
C SER A 82 -26.52 -29.52 -40.39
N GLU A 83 -27.74 -29.47 -39.87
CA GLU A 83 -28.70 -28.37 -39.98
C GLU A 83 -28.25 -27.11 -39.20
N LEU A 84 -27.33 -27.23 -38.24
CA LEU A 84 -26.82 -26.08 -37.50
C LEU A 84 -25.76 -25.31 -38.28
N THR A 85 -26.16 -24.14 -38.76
CA THR A 85 -25.29 -23.19 -39.48
C THR A 85 -24.94 -21.96 -38.63
N GLY A 86 -23.76 -21.39 -38.88
CA GLY A 86 -23.29 -20.15 -38.25
C GLY A 86 -22.91 -20.28 -36.77
N LEU A 87 -23.11 -19.19 -36.01
CA LEU A 87 -22.60 -18.99 -34.64
C LEU A 87 -23.02 -20.09 -33.65
N ARG A 88 -24.21 -20.70 -33.81
CA ARG A 88 -24.69 -21.77 -32.92
C ARG A 88 -23.83 -23.02 -33.01
N ARG A 89 -23.39 -23.38 -34.21
CA ARG A 89 -22.45 -24.49 -34.44
C ARG A 89 -21.09 -24.17 -33.87
N GLN A 90 -20.55 -22.98 -34.14
CA GLN A 90 -19.26 -22.55 -33.61
C GLN A 90 -19.22 -22.56 -32.07
N TYR A 91 -20.32 -22.16 -31.41
CA TYR A 91 -20.44 -22.24 -29.96
C TYR A 91 -20.37 -23.68 -29.44
N LEU A 92 -21.15 -24.61 -30.03
CA LEU A 92 -21.15 -26.01 -29.60
C LEU A 92 -19.84 -26.73 -29.94
N GLU A 93 -19.19 -26.39 -31.06
CA GLU A 93 -17.86 -26.90 -31.46
C GLU A 93 -16.77 -26.40 -30.50
N ALA A 94 -16.82 -25.13 -30.10
CA ALA A 94 -15.95 -24.58 -29.05
C ALA A 94 -16.21 -25.21 -27.67
N LEU A 95 -17.47 -25.55 -27.36
CA LEU A 95 -17.82 -26.25 -26.12
C LEU A 95 -17.26 -27.68 -26.13
N GLN A 96 -17.44 -28.41 -27.23
CA GLN A 96 -16.88 -29.75 -27.42
C GLN A 96 -15.35 -29.76 -27.28
N SER A 97 -14.64 -28.81 -27.90
CA SER A 97 -13.19 -28.70 -27.78
C SER A 97 -12.73 -28.34 -26.35
N ASN A 98 -13.51 -27.53 -25.63
CA ASN A 98 -13.25 -27.21 -24.23
C ASN A 98 -13.41 -28.42 -23.30
N VAL A 99 -14.46 -29.24 -23.51
CA VAL A 99 -14.68 -30.49 -22.77
C VAL A 99 -13.56 -31.49 -23.05
N ALA A 100 -13.14 -31.65 -24.31
CA ALA A 100 -12.01 -32.51 -24.67
C ALA A 100 -10.71 -32.08 -23.97
N ALA A 101 -10.35 -30.79 -24.05
CA ALA A 101 -9.15 -30.25 -23.40
C ALA A 101 -9.14 -30.43 -21.87
N ARG A 102 -10.32 -30.45 -21.22
CA ARG A 102 -10.45 -30.74 -19.79
C ARG A 102 -10.24 -32.22 -19.47
N LYS A 103 -10.83 -33.13 -20.26
CA LYS A 103 -10.60 -34.59 -20.13
C LYS A 103 -9.11 -34.90 -20.30
N ASP A 104 -8.45 -34.26 -21.28
CA ASP A 104 -7.01 -34.38 -21.49
C ASP A 104 -6.21 -33.87 -20.28
N TYR A 105 -6.51 -32.66 -19.78
CA TYR A 105 -5.87 -32.08 -18.60
C TYR A 105 -6.02 -32.95 -17.34
N GLN A 106 -7.24 -33.44 -17.07
CA GLN A 106 -7.49 -34.38 -15.97
C GLN A 106 -6.65 -35.64 -16.12
N SER A 107 -6.59 -36.24 -17.33
CA SER A 107 -5.74 -37.41 -17.57
C SER A 107 -4.24 -37.13 -17.35
N VAL A 108 -3.76 -35.91 -17.62
CA VAL A 108 -2.36 -35.50 -17.38
C VAL A 108 -2.10 -35.33 -15.89
N VAL A 109 -3.04 -34.75 -15.13
CA VAL A 109 -2.97 -34.64 -13.67
C VAL A 109 -2.98 -36.02 -13.01
N GLU A 110 -3.85 -36.93 -13.46
CA GLU A 110 -3.89 -38.32 -12.98
C GLU A 110 -2.62 -39.10 -13.29
N LYS A 111 -2.04 -38.92 -14.49
CA LYS A 111 -0.73 -39.50 -14.85
C LYS A 111 0.41 -38.92 -13.99
N ALA A 112 0.37 -37.63 -13.66
CA ALA A 112 1.36 -37.01 -12.79
C ALA A 112 1.26 -37.55 -11.34
N THR A 113 0.06 -37.71 -10.79
CA THR A 113 -0.14 -38.26 -9.45
C THR A 113 0.14 -39.76 -9.39
N SER A 114 -0.18 -40.54 -10.43
CA SER A 114 0.13 -41.97 -10.50
C SER A 114 1.64 -42.24 -10.60
N VAL A 115 2.39 -41.48 -11.40
CA VAL A 115 3.86 -41.56 -11.47
C VAL A 115 4.50 -41.19 -10.13
N GLY A 116 3.94 -40.23 -9.39
CA GLY A 116 4.32 -39.95 -8.00
C GLY A 116 4.12 -41.16 -7.08
N ARG A 117 3.00 -41.87 -7.23
CA ARG A 117 2.61 -43.02 -6.40
C ARG A 117 3.30 -44.34 -6.77
N GLU A 118 3.73 -44.51 -8.02
CA GLU A 118 4.56 -45.67 -8.42
C GLU A 118 6.01 -45.55 -7.95
N ARG A 119 6.54 -44.33 -7.84
CA ARG A 119 7.83 -44.08 -7.17
C ARG A 119 7.79 -44.38 -5.66
N SER A 120 6.60 -44.52 -5.06
CA SER A 120 6.40 -44.92 -3.67
C SER A 120 5.94 -46.38 -3.49
N LYS A 121 6.43 -47.31 -4.32
CA LYS A 121 6.42 -48.76 -4.01
C LYS A 121 7.75 -49.14 -3.31
N PRO A 122 7.73 -49.90 -2.20
CA PRO A 122 8.91 -50.07 -1.36
C PRO A 122 9.94 -51.01 -2.00
N ARG A 123 10.99 -50.44 -2.60
CA ARG A 123 12.23 -51.19 -2.88
C ARG A 123 13.08 -51.19 -1.62
N ALA A 124 13.51 -52.39 -1.22
CA ALA A 124 14.16 -52.65 0.06
C ALA A 124 15.38 -51.76 0.36
N GLU A 125 15.55 -51.48 1.66
CA GLU A 125 16.78 -51.03 2.33
C GLU A 125 17.69 -50.08 1.54
N ARG A 126 17.30 -48.80 1.56
CA ARG A 126 18.28 -47.74 1.82
C ARG A 126 17.75 -46.87 2.95
N LEU A 127 18.64 -46.56 3.88
CA LEU A 127 18.42 -45.59 4.95
C LEU A 127 17.88 -44.28 4.35
N PRO A 128 17.07 -43.50 5.08
CA PRO A 128 16.66 -42.18 4.63
C PRO A 128 17.89 -41.28 4.56
N VAL A 129 18.56 -41.27 3.40
CA VAL A 129 19.46 -40.19 3.04
C VAL A 129 18.58 -38.98 2.83
N ASP A 130 18.76 -37.98 3.68
CA ASP A 130 17.98 -36.76 3.64
C ASP A 130 18.11 -36.12 2.26
N SER A 131 17.06 -36.25 1.43
CA SER A 131 17.03 -35.62 0.10
C SER A 131 17.19 -34.10 0.17
N SER A 132 16.87 -33.50 1.32
CA SER A 132 17.18 -32.11 1.65
C SER A 132 18.68 -31.86 1.85
N ALA A 133 19.46 -32.80 2.38
CA ALA A 133 20.91 -32.70 2.49
C ALA A 133 21.59 -32.79 1.12
N GLU A 134 21.22 -33.76 0.26
CA GLU A 134 21.73 -33.87 -1.11
C GLU A 134 21.43 -32.59 -1.93
N LEU A 135 20.21 -32.03 -1.80
CA LEU A 135 19.85 -30.77 -2.43
C LEU A 135 20.63 -29.58 -1.85
N GLN A 136 20.88 -29.54 -0.54
CA GLN A 136 21.73 -28.50 0.08
C GLN A 136 23.19 -28.60 -0.39
N GLU A 137 23.74 -29.81 -0.54
CA GLU A 137 25.08 -30.05 -1.09
C GLU A 137 25.16 -29.62 -2.55
N TYR A 138 24.16 -29.95 -3.37
CA TYR A 138 24.07 -29.49 -4.76
C TYR A 138 23.99 -27.96 -4.85
N LEU A 139 23.23 -27.30 -3.98
CA LEU A 139 23.15 -25.85 -3.90
C LEU A 139 24.47 -25.20 -3.41
N ARG A 140 25.20 -25.86 -2.49
CA ARG A 140 26.57 -25.46 -2.10
C ARG A 140 27.52 -25.57 -3.29
N LEU A 141 27.53 -26.71 -3.98
CA LEU A 141 28.32 -26.95 -5.18
C LEU A 141 28.04 -25.89 -6.28
N LEU A 142 26.79 -25.51 -6.50
CA LEU A 142 26.42 -24.44 -7.44
C LEU A 142 26.93 -23.07 -7.00
N ARG A 143 26.87 -22.74 -5.70
CA ARG A 143 27.43 -21.50 -5.16
C ARG A 143 28.96 -21.48 -5.29
N ASP A 144 29.62 -22.61 -5.06
CA ASP A 144 31.07 -22.71 -5.12
C ASP A 144 31.59 -22.74 -6.57
N ARG A 145 30.87 -23.36 -7.51
CA ARG A 145 31.13 -23.19 -8.95
C ARG A 145 31.01 -21.73 -9.41
N ARG A 146 29.98 -21.00 -8.94
CA ARG A 146 29.83 -19.56 -9.22
C ARG A 146 30.95 -18.72 -8.58
N ARG A 147 31.41 -19.08 -7.38
CA ARG A 147 32.58 -18.43 -6.74
C ARG A 147 33.86 -18.72 -7.50
N HIS A 148 34.08 -19.97 -7.92
CA HIS A 148 35.26 -20.36 -8.70
C HIS A 148 35.30 -19.63 -10.05
N ALA A 149 34.18 -19.53 -10.77
CA ALA A 149 34.11 -18.73 -12.00
C ALA A 149 34.46 -17.24 -11.76
N LYS A 150 34.00 -16.64 -10.66
CA LYS A 150 34.41 -15.27 -10.27
C LYS A 150 35.91 -15.18 -9.95
N LEU A 151 36.46 -16.16 -9.25
CA LEU A 151 37.89 -16.22 -8.95
C LEU A 151 38.74 -16.42 -10.21
N GLN A 152 38.30 -17.20 -11.18
CA GLN A 152 38.96 -17.31 -12.49
C GLN A 152 38.98 -15.98 -13.24
N VAL A 153 37.89 -15.19 -13.18
CA VAL A 153 37.84 -13.84 -13.75
C VAL A 153 38.81 -12.89 -13.03
N PHE A 154 38.88 -12.93 -11.69
CA PHE A 154 39.89 -12.15 -10.94
C PHE A 154 41.32 -12.62 -11.24
N GLU A 155 41.56 -13.93 -11.36
CA GLU A 155 42.86 -14.48 -11.71
C GLU A 155 43.29 -14.08 -13.12
N HIS A 156 42.35 -14.03 -14.07
CA HIS A 156 42.55 -13.52 -15.42
C HIS A 156 42.93 -12.03 -15.39
N TYR A 157 42.15 -11.16 -14.73
CA TYR A 157 42.49 -9.74 -14.61
C TYR A 157 43.77 -9.48 -13.81
N ILE A 158 44.11 -10.30 -12.81
CA ILE A 158 45.41 -10.22 -12.11
C ILE A 158 46.56 -10.63 -13.06
N LYS A 159 46.35 -11.60 -13.95
CA LYS A 159 47.33 -11.95 -15.00
C LYS A 159 47.45 -10.82 -16.03
N GLU A 160 46.36 -10.20 -16.45
CA GLU A 160 46.39 -9.04 -17.35
C GLU A 160 47.07 -7.82 -16.70
N LEU A 161 46.77 -7.51 -15.43
CA LEU A 161 47.44 -6.43 -14.70
C LEU A 161 48.93 -6.70 -14.56
N LYS A 162 49.34 -7.93 -14.22
CA LYS A 162 50.77 -8.33 -14.21
C LYS A 162 51.44 -8.30 -15.58
N GLN A 163 50.67 -8.33 -16.68
CA GLN A 163 51.17 -8.12 -18.05
C GLN A 163 51.21 -6.64 -18.43
N ARG A 164 50.37 -5.79 -17.82
CA ARG A 164 50.30 -4.33 -18.05
C ARG A 164 51.21 -3.52 -17.12
N GLU A 165 51.58 -4.04 -15.95
CA GLU A 165 52.45 -3.39 -14.96
C GLU A 165 53.94 -3.43 -15.36
N THR A 166 54.32 -2.64 -16.38
CA THR A 166 55.62 -1.92 -16.40
C THR A 166 55.54 -0.62 -17.24
N PRO A 167 54.74 0.39 -16.82
CA PRO A 167 54.97 1.75 -17.31
C PRO A 167 56.37 2.21 -16.85
N LYS A 168 57.22 2.61 -17.81
CA LYS A 168 58.51 3.22 -17.49
C LYS A 168 58.27 4.61 -16.87
N PRO A 169 59.05 5.03 -15.86
CA PRO A 169 58.87 6.33 -15.20
C PRO A 169 59.45 7.49 -16.04
N ALA A 170 59.07 7.58 -17.31
CA ALA A 170 59.54 8.57 -18.28
C ALA A 170 58.41 9.42 -18.90
N ASP A 171 57.18 8.91 -18.94
CA ASP A 171 56.06 9.55 -19.65
C ASP A 171 55.12 10.38 -18.72
N LEU A 172 55.53 10.64 -17.47
CA LEU A 172 54.72 11.33 -16.45
C LEU A 172 55.04 12.83 -16.26
N GLU A 173 56.04 13.38 -16.96
CA GLU A 173 56.45 14.78 -16.77
C GLU A 173 55.71 15.80 -17.67
N ASP A 174 55.01 15.37 -18.73
CA ASP A 174 54.51 16.28 -19.78
C ASP A 174 53.14 16.95 -19.48
N SER A 175 52.48 16.59 -18.38
CA SER A 175 51.14 17.10 -18.02
C SER A 175 51.12 18.33 -17.09
N GLY A 176 52.22 19.10 -17.04
CA GLY A 176 52.44 20.17 -16.06
C GLY A 176 52.09 21.61 -16.47
N ILE A 177 51.75 21.91 -17.74
CA ILE A 177 51.96 23.27 -18.31
C ILE A 177 50.67 24.04 -18.71
N HIS A 178 49.51 23.81 -18.07
CA HIS A 178 48.24 24.44 -18.49
C HIS A 178 47.38 25.12 -17.41
N TYR A 179 47.98 25.59 -16.31
CA TYR A 179 47.29 26.44 -15.32
C TYR A 179 47.99 27.78 -15.07
N GLN A 180 48.00 28.66 -16.07
CA GLN A 180 48.22 30.09 -15.83
C GLN A 180 47.51 31.00 -16.84
N GLN A 181 47.03 32.14 -16.32
CA GLN A 181 46.72 33.40 -17.03
C GLN A 181 45.28 33.69 -17.54
N LEU A 182 44.47 34.19 -16.59
CA LEU A 182 43.64 35.42 -16.63
C LEU A 182 42.54 35.67 -17.71
N ALA A 183 41.32 35.84 -17.19
CA ALA A 183 40.39 36.99 -17.37
C ALA A 183 39.31 36.98 -18.51
N PRO A 184 38.17 37.72 -18.32
CA PRO A 184 36.88 37.53 -19.03
C PRO A 184 36.54 38.71 -19.99
N PRO A 185 35.32 38.93 -20.53
CA PRO A 185 34.05 38.16 -20.48
C PRO A 185 33.63 37.70 -21.92
N PRO A 186 32.41 37.82 -22.52
CA PRO A 186 31.12 38.45 -22.14
C PRO A 186 30.01 37.45 -21.72
N GLU A 187 28.77 37.93 -21.61
CA GLU A 187 27.53 37.14 -21.48
C GLU A 187 27.08 36.56 -22.84
N ILE A 188 26.45 35.37 -22.84
CA ILE A 188 25.31 34.91 -23.67
C ILE A 188 25.18 33.37 -23.58
N GLU A 189 23.95 32.92 -23.32
CA GLU A 189 23.34 31.60 -23.63
C GLU A 189 24.22 30.34 -23.72
N VAL A 190 23.99 29.38 -22.80
CA VAL A 190 24.36 27.96 -23.00
C VAL A 190 23.15 27.04 -22.80
N THR A 191 22.19 27.13 -23.72
CA THR A 191 21.48 25.95 -24.20
C THR A 191 22.45 25.11 -25.02
N ARG A 192 23.09 24.10 -24.39
CA ARG A 192 23.63 22.96 -25.13
C ARG A 192 23.76 21.71 -24.27
N HIS A 193 22.89 20.74 -24.55
CA HIS A 193 23.18 19.34 -24.24
C HIS A 193 24.45 18.92 -24.99
N GLY A 194 25.37 18.25 -24.28
CA GLY A 194 26.62 17.76 -24.85
C GLY A 194 27.29 16.73 -23.93
N SER A 195 27.01 15.45 -24.19
CA SER A 195 27.82 14.27 -23.79
C SER A 195 28.37 14.23 -22.34
N THR A 196 27.59 13.66 -21.41
CA THR A 196 28.12 13.09 -20.17
C THR A 196 28.15 11.55 -20.24
N THR A 197 28.71 11.00 -21.32
CA THR A 197 28.98 9.57 -21.45
C THR A 197 30.49 9.34 -21.47
N GLY A 198 31.09 9.17 -20.28
CA GLY A 198 32.51 8.80 -20.15
C GLY A 198 33.26 9.39 -18.97
N LEU A 199 32.77 10.44 -18.31
CA LEU A 199 33.46 11.03 -17.16
C LEU A 199 33.44 10.10 -15.94
N THR A 200 34.61 9.91 -15.36
CA THR A 200 34.89 9.11 -14.18
C THR A 200 34.17 9.70 -12.96
N VAL A 201 33.77 8.86 -12.00
CA VAL A 201 33.02 9.30 -10.80
C VAL A 201 33.76 10.41 -10.04
N GLU A 202 35.09 10.35 -10.00
CA GLU A 202 35.96 11.33 -9.36
C GLU A 202 35.94 12.71 -10.05
N GLU A 203 35.78 12.74 -11.38
CA GLU A 203 35.63 13.96 -12.18
C GLU A 203 34.24 14.58 -11.99
N GLN A 204 33.22 13.74 -11.80
CA GLN A 204 31.88 14.21 -11.42
C GLN A 204 31.89 14.80 -10.01
N MET A 205 32.60 14.18 -9.06
CA MET A 205 32.82 14.74 -7.72
C MET A 205 33.55 16.09 -7.77
N HIS A 206 34.67 16.20 -8.50
CA HIS A 206 35.37 17.49 -8.65
C HIS A 206 34.50 18.58 -9.29
N ASN A 207 33.65 18.23 -10.27
CA ASN A 207 32.70 19.18 -10.86
C ASN A 207 31.61 19.60 -9.87
N LEU A 208 31.12 18.70 -9.03
CA LEU A 208 30.18 19.01 -7.94
C LEU A 208 30.84 19.88 -6.86
N GLU A 209 32.05 19.56 -6.41
CA GLU A 209 32.82 20.36 -5.46
C GLU A 209 33.05 21.79 -6.00
N LYS A 210 33.46 21.91 -7.27
CA LYS A 210 33.61 23.20 -7.95
C LYS A 210 32.29 23.97 -8.06
N ALA A 211 31.17 23.28 -8.29
CA ALA A 211 29.84 23.88 -8.30
C ALA A 211 29.39 24.35 -6.90
N VAL A 212 29.62 23.54 -5.86
CA VAL A 212 29.33 23.87 -4.46
C VAL A 212 30.17 25.06 -3.98
N ILE A 213 31.46 25.10 -4.32
CA ILE A 213 32.34 26.24 -4.00
C ILE A 213 31.85 27.52 -4.71
N ARG A 214 31.45 27.44 -5.98
CA ARG A 214 30.86 28.58 -6.72
C ARG A 214 29.55 29.06 -6.10
N ALA A 215 28.64 28.14 -5.78
CA ALA A 215 27.36 28.45 -5.15
C ALA A 215 27.54 29.06 -3.76
N LYS A 216 28.46 28.51 -2.94
CA LYS A 216 28.83 29.11 -1.65
C LYS A 216 29.40 30.51 -1.83
N ALA A 217 30.30 30.72 -2.79
CA ALA A 217 30.87 32.04 -3.06
C ALA A 217 29.84 33.04 -3.63
N GLN A 218 28.77 32.60 -4.29
CA GLN A 218 27.64 33.44 -4.66
C GLN A 218 26.80 33.79 -3.42
N LEU A 219 26.46 32.80 -2.60
CA LEU A 219 25.67 32.97 -1.38
C LEU A 219 26.35 33.89 -0.35
N GLU A 220 27.67 33.80 -0.14
CA GLU A 220 28.36 34.75 0.76
C GLU A 220 28.42 36.18 0.18
N ARG A 221 28.42 36.35 -1.15
CA ARG A 221 28.27 37.69 -1.77
C ARG A 221 26.86 38.25 -1.61
N GLU A 222 25.84 37.42 -1.82
CA GLU A 222 24.44 37.81 -1.64
C GLU A 222 24.14 38.15 -0.17
N LYS A 223 24.69 37.39 0.78
CA LYS A 223 24.66 37.75 2.21
C LYS A 223 25.37 39.07 2.49
N GLY A 224 26.57 39.28 1.98
CA GLY A 224 27.29 40.56 2.13
C GLY A 224 26.47 41.74 1.62
N LEU A 225 25.86 41.61 0.43
CA LEU A 225 24.95 42.63 -0.11
C LEU A 225 23.68 42.81 0.74
N LEU A 226 23.12 41.73 1.31
CA LEU A 226 21.99 41.83 2.25
C LEU A 226 22.38 42.51 3.56
N GLU A 227 23.57 42.23 4.11
CA GLU A 227 24.11 42.87 5.30
C GLU A 227 24.44 44.34 5.04
N GLU A 228 24.97 44.69 3.87
CA GLU A 228 25.15 46.08 3.41
C GLU A 228 23.81 46.82 3.27
N LEU A 229 22.78 46.17 2.69
CA LEU A 229 21.44 46.74 2.59
C LEU A 229 20.76 46.85 3.96
N GLN A 230 20.97 45.91 4.88
CA GLN A 230 20.48 45.97 6.26
C GLN A 230 21.21 47.03 7.09
N ALA A 231 22.50 47.26 6.86
CA ALA A 231 23.26 48.34 7.46
C ALA A 231 22.85 49.72 6.91
N GLN A 232 22.53 49.82 5.61
CA GLN A 232 21.89 50.99 5.02
C GLN A 232 20.43 51.17 5.50
N GLN A 233 19.77 50.09 5.91
CA GLN A 233 18.48 50.06 6.62
C GLN A 233 18.64 49.99 8.15
N ALA A 234 19.74 50.50 8.70
CA ALA A 234 19.79 50.89 10.11
C ALA A 234 18.55 51.76 10.42
N PRO A 235 17.93 51.63 11.61
CA PRO A 235 16.55 52.03 11.81
C PRO A 235 16.41 53.55 11.68
N VAL A 236 16.01 54.00 10.49
CA VAL A 236 15.31 55.25 10.32
C VAL A 236 14.07 55.10 11.21
N GLU A 237 14.07 55.79 12.35
CA GLU A 237 12.92 55.87 13.24
C GLU A 237 11.67 56.15 12.40
N ALA A 238 10.53 55.62 12.83
CA ALA A 238 9.29 55.63 12.07
C ALA A 238 8.72 57.06 11.89
N GLN A 239 9.39 57.88 11.07
CA GLN A 239 8.79 59.02 10.41
C GLN A 239 7.63 58.50 9.59
N ASP A 240 6.46 59.11 9.75
CA ASP A 240 5.19 58.63 9.22
C ASP A 240 5.21 58.52 7.69
N ILE A 241 5.64 57.36 7.18
CA ILE A 241 5.55 57.02 5.76
C ILE A 241 4.06 57.11 5.40
N PRO A 242 3.66 58.07 4.54
CA PRO A 242 2.25 58.35 4.33
C PRO A 242 1.54 57.09 3.85
N ARG A 243 0.36 56.80 4.40
CA ARG A 243 -0.36 55.52 4.21
C ARG A 243 -0.52 55.13 2.73
N ALA A 244 -0.59 56.11 1.82
CA ALA A 244 -0.57 55.92 0.37
C ALA A 244 0.74 55.26 -0.14
N VAL A 245 1.91 55.74 0.29
CA VAL A 245 3.22 55.17 -0.08
C VAL A 245 3.37 53.77 0.53
N LYS A 246 2.91 53.55 1.77
CA LYS A 246 2.86 52.20 2.37
C LYS A 246 1.94 51.25 1.57
N GLY A 247 0.79 51.74 1.11
CA GLY A 247 -0.12 50.99 0.23
C GLY A 247 0.53 50.60 -1.11
N VAL A 248 1.19 51.56 -1.79
CA VAL A 248 1.90 51.32 -3.05
C VAL A 248 3.09 50.36 -2.86
N ALA A 249 3.85 50.49 -1.77
CA ALA A 249 4.96 49.59 -1.45
C ALA A 249 4.46 48.16 -1.18
N LEU A 250 3.38 47.99 -0.39
CA LEU A 250 2.75 46.69 -0.15
C LEU A 250 2.16 46.09 -1.43
N GLN A 251 1.58 46.91 -2.31
CA GLN A 251 1.06 46.46 -3.60
C GLN A 251 2.19 46.05 -4.56
N ARG A 252 3.34 46.75 -4.54
CA ARG A 252 4.54 46.36 -5.29
C ARG A 252 5.13 45.06 -4.75
N ALA A 253 5.27 44.92 -3.43
CA ALA A 253 5.73 43.69 -2.79
C ALA A 253 4.79 42.51 -3.07
N ARG A 254 3.46 42.73 -3.04
CA ARG A 254 2.47 41.73 -3.46
C ARG A 254 2.67 41.31 -4.92
N ASN A 255 2.81 42.26 -5.84
CA ASN A 255 2.99 41.96 -7.26
C ASN A 255 4.32 41.23 -7.52
N GLU A 256 5.37 41.55 -6.77
CA GLU A 256 6.67 40.90 -6.86
C GLU A 256 6.66 39.48 -6.28
N LEU A 257 5.97 39.26 -5.15
CA LEU A 257 5.72 37.93 -4.60
C LEU A 257 4.85 37.08 -5.53
N VAL A 258 3.81 37.65 -6.15
CA VAL A 258 2.98 36.97 -7.15
C VAL A 258 3.85 36.55 -8.35
N ARG A 259 4.65 37.48 -8.90
CA ARG A 259 5.59 37.18 -9.99
C ARG A 259 6.59 36.09 -9.62
N TRP A 260 7.14 36.13 -8.41
CA TRP A 260 8.08 35.11 -7.92
C TRP A 260 7.41 33.74 -7.77
N VAL A 261 6.18 33.68 -7.23
CA VAL A 261 5.39 32.44 -7.15
C VAL A 261 5.07 31.92 -8.55
N GLU A 262 4.66 32.78 -9.49
CA GLU A 262 4.41 32.40 -10.89
C GLU A 262 5.69 31.85 -11.56
N GLU A 263 6.84 32.50 -11.39
CA GLU A 263 8.13 32.05 -11.90
C GLU A 263 8.56 30.70 -11.28
N LYS A 264 8.34 30.50 -9.98
CA LYS A 264 8.62 29.22 -9.30
C LYS A 264 7.66 28.11 -9.71
N LEU A 265 6.37 28.40 -9.92
CA LEU A 265 5.41 27.41 -10.43
C LEU A 265 5.73 27.00 -11.88
N VAL A 266 6.09 27.95 -12.74
CA VAL A 266 6.55 27.67 -14.12
C VAL A 266 7.86 26.87 -14.11
N SER A 267 8.77 27.18 -13.19
CA SER A 267 10.04 26.44 -13.03
C SER A 267 9.84 25.03 -12.46
N ALA A 268 8.87 24.83 -11.57
CA ALA A 268 8.52 23.51 -11.02
C ALA A 268 7.90 22.61 -12.09
N GLY A 269 6.89 23.12 -12.83
CA GLY A 269 6.23 22.38 -13.91
C GLY A 269 7.18 21.95 -15.05
N ASN A 270 8.32 22.64 -15.23
CA ASN A 270 9.36 22.23 -16.18
C ASN A 270 10.31 21.12 -15.64
N ASN A 271 10.38 20.91 -14.33
CA ASN A 271 11.27 19.91 -13.71
C ASN A 271 10.60 18.55 -13.45
N GLU A 272 9.27 18.51 -13.26
CA GLU A 272 8.52 17.26 -13.01
C GLU A 272 8.64 16.23 -14.15
N ASN A 273 8.93 16.66 -15.37
CA ASN A 273 9.05 15.78 -16.55
C ASN A 273 10.27 14.83 -16.54
N ARG A 274 11.12 14.83 -15.50
CA ARG A 274 12.34 13.99 -15.45
C ARG A 274 12.37 12.91 -14.37
N SER A 275 11.48 12.95 -13.39
CA SER A 275 11.45 11.96 -12.30
C SER A 275 10.04 11.79 -11.75
N ALA A 276 9.15 11.20 -12.55
CA ALA A 276 7.89 10.66 -12.05
C ALA A 276 8.20 9.61 -10.97
N SER A 277 7.92 9.96 -9.73
CA SER A 277 8.20 9.15 -8.54
C SER A 277 7.49 7.80 -8.63
N ARG A 278 8.18 6.78 -8.09
CA ARG A 278 7.66 5.42 -7.98
C ARG A 278 6.92 5.31 -6.66
N ASP A 279 5.60 5.40 -6.68
CA ASP A 279 4.77 5.22 -5.49
C ASP A 279 5.00 3.83 -4.89
N PHE A 280 5.34 3.79 -3.60
CA PHE A 280 5.54 2.55 -2.83
C PHE A 280 4.33 2.29 -1.93
N HIS A 281 3.94 1.02 -1.79
CA HIS A 281 2.82 0.62 -0.94
C HIS A 281 3.18 0.80 0.55
N PRO A 282 2.23 1.09 1.47
CA PRO A 282 2.55 1.20 2.90
C PRO A 282 3.20 -0.08 3.48
N GLU A 283 2.85 -1.26 2.96
CA GLU A 283 3.50 -2.52 3.33
C GLU A 283 4.96 -2.59 2.81
N ASP A 284 5.23 -2.09 1.59
CA ASP A 284 6.61 -1.96 1.08
C ASP A 284 7.43 -0.99 1.94
N MET A 285 6.79 0.03 2.53
CA MET A 285 7.46 0.99 3.41
C MET A 285 7.91 0.32 4.71
N ASP A 286 7.06 -0.44 5.39
CA ASP A 286 7.44 -1.18 6.60
C ASP A 286 8.49 -2.27 6.31
N GLU A 287 8.37 -3.00 5.20
CA GLU A 287 9.41 -3.93 4.76
C GLU A 287 10.73 -3.21 4.44
N SER A 288 10.68 -2.04 3.77
CA SER A 288 11.88 -1.25 3.47
C SER A 288 12.55 -0.70 4.73
N VAL A 289 11.78 -0.31 5.76
CA VAL A 289 12.30 0.15 7.05
C VAL A 289 12.98 -1.01 7.80
N ARG A 290 12.40 -2.21 7.76
CA ARG A 290 13.01 -3.43 8.34
C ARG A 290 14.29 -3.81 7.60
N LEU A 291 14.27 -3.84 6.27
CA LEU A 291 15.44 -4.09 5.44
C LEU A 291 16.53 -3.02 5.64
N LEU A 292 16.15 -1.75 5.81
CA LEU A 292 17.10 -0.66 6.11
C LEU A 292 17.72 -0.83 7.51
N GLY A 293 16.93 -1.28 8.50
CA GLY A 293 17.40 -1.66 9.82
C GLY A 293 18.42 -2.80 9.77
N GLU A 294 18.13 -3.86 9.02
CA GLU A 294 19.05 -4.98 8.79
C GLU A 294 20.33 -4.52 8.07
N LYS A 295 20.21 -3.67 7.04
CA LYS A 295 21.37 -3.09 6.35
C LYS A 295 22.22 -2.24 7.27
N LYS A 296 21.61 -1.41 8.14
CA LYS A 296 22.31 -0.61 9.15
C LYS A 296 23.03 -1.50 10.15
N ALA A 297 22.42 -2.60 10.59
CA ALA A 297 23.07 -3.59 11.45
C ALA A 297 24.24 -4.30 10.76
N GLN A 298 24.09 -4.69 9.49
CA GLN A 298 25.17 -5.26 8.67
C GLN A 298 26.34 -4.28 8.49
N ILE A 299 26.06 -3.00 8.22
CA ILE A 299 27.09 -1.96 8.12
C ILE A 299 27.80 -1.75 9.47
N ALA A 300 27.07 -1.73 10.59
CA ALA A 300 27.66 -1.62 11.93
C ALA A 300 28.58 -2.81 12.25
N GLN A 301 28.15 -4.04 11.92
CA GLN A 301 28.98 -5.25 12.07
C GLN A 301 30.22 -5.22 11.17
N GLN A 302 30.09 -4.79 9.91
CA GLN A 302 31.22 -4.64 8.99
C GLN A 302 32.19 -3.56 9.46
N TYR A 303 31.68 -2.44 10.01
CA TYR A 303 32.51 -1.36 10.55
C TYR A 303 33.23 -1.78 11.83
N ALA A 304 32.58 -2.56 12.71
CA ALA A 304 33.23 -3.17 13.88
C ALA A 304 34.34 -4.16 13.46
N ALA A 305 34.05 -5.04 12.49
CA ALA A 305 35.04 -5.97 11.95
C ALA A 305 36.22 -5.24 11.26
N TYR A 306 35.95 -4.15 10.54
CA TYR A 306 36.97 -3.26 9.97
C TYR A 306 37.81 -2.58 11.05
N ALA A 307 37.18 -2.03 12.09
CA ALA A 307 37.88 -1.41 13.21
C ALA A 307 38.79 -2.41 13.95
N ASP A 308 38.32 -3.64 14.16
CA ASP A 308 39.11 -4.69 14.78
C ASP A 308 40.21 -5.23 13.85
N ALA A 309 39.99 -5.31 12.54
CA ALA A 309 41.04 -5.60 11.57
C ALA A 309 42.11 -4.51 11.56
N ARG A 310 41.71 -3.23 11.65
CA ARG A 310 42.62 -2.08 11.74
C ARG A 310 43.39 -2.05 13.05
N LYS A 311 42.76 -2.38 14.19
CA LYS A 311 43.46 -2.61 15.47
C LYS A 311 44.51 -3.72 15.33
N ARG A 312 44.13 -4.90 14.83
CA ARG A 312 45.07 -6.01 14.61
C ARG A 312 46.22 -5.64 13.67
N LEU A 313 45.98 -4.82 12.65
CA LEU A 313 47.03 -4.30 11.76
C LEU A 313 47.97 -3.36 12.53
N LEU A 314 47.45 -2.44 13.33
CA LEU A 314 48.25 -1.55 14.19
C LEU A 314 49.00 -2.32 15.28
N ASP A 315 48.42 -3.40 15.83
CA ASP A 315 49.09 -4.31 16.77
C ASP A 315 50.21 -5.10 16.08
N ALA A 316 50.00 -5.56 14.85
CA ALA A 316 51.03 -6.23 14.06
C ALA A 316 52.14 -5.26 13.62
N ALA A 317 51.79 -4.05 13.21
CA ALA A 317 52.72 -2.99 12.83
C ALA A 317 53.53 -2.51 14.03
N SER A 318 52.91 -2.28 15.19
CA SER A 318 53.63 -1.93 16.42
C SER A 318 54.54 -3.05 16.90
N ARG A 319 54.16 -4.33 16.75
CA ARG A 319 55.06 -5.48 16.98
C ARG A 319 56.20 -5.56 15.96
N ALA A 320 55.97 -5.18 14.70
CA ALA A 320 57.02 -5.13 13.67
C ALA A 320 57.96 -3.91 13.84
N CYS A 321 57.47 -2.82 14.43
CA CYS A 321 58.23 -1.63 14.77
C CYS A 321 58.84 -1.68 16.19
N GLN A 322 58.54 -2.71 16.98
CA GLN A 322 59.35 -3.00 18.17
C GLN A 322 60.76 -3.41 17.69
N PRO A 323 61.83 -2.84 18.26
CA PRO A 323 63.18 -3.11 17.80
C PRO A 323 63.55 -4.57 18.08
N VAL A 324 63.52 -5.39 17.02
CA VAL A 324 63.98 -6.77 17.08
C VAL A 324 65.49 -6.78 17.33
N THR A 325 65.87 -7.19 18.53
CA THR A 325 67.23 -7.58 18.86
C THR A 325 67.62 -8.79 17.98
N LEU A 326 68.59 -8.57 17.09
CA LEU A 326 69.12 -9.55 16.15
C LEU A 326 69.65 -10.80 16.89
N PRO A 327 69.58 -11.99 16.25
CA PRO A 327 70.77 -12.41 15.49
C PRO A 327 70.51 -13.03 14.10
N ALA A 328 71.37 -12.60 13.18
CA ALA A 328 71.86 -13.20 11.91
C ALA A 328 71.25 -14.51 11.34
N GLY A 329 70.90 -14.45 10.04
CA GLY A 329 70.73 -15.59 9.13
C GLY A 329 70.83 -15.16 7.66
N LYS A 330 71.55 -15.92 6.81
CA LYS A 330 72.03 -15.50 5.45
C LYS A 330 71.09 -15.99 4.31
N PRO A 331 71.00 -15.31 3.14
CA PRO A 331 70.03 -15.64 2.08
C PRO A 331 70.57 -16.57 0.97
N SER A 332 69.65 -17.15 0.19
CA SER A 332 69.85 -18.03 -0.99
C SER A 332 68.52 -18.07 -1.77
N SER A 333 68.40 -18.18 -3.11
CA SER A 333 69.34 -18.06 -4.24
C SER A 333 68.52 -17.74 -5.52
N ARG A 334 69.14 -17.15 -6.53
CA ARG A 334 68.63 -17.05 -7.93
C ARG A 334 68.73 -18.44 -8.63
N PRO A 335 68.08 -18.69 -9.80
CA PRO A 335 68.66 -18.33 -11.11
C PRO A 335 67.63 -17.89 -12.19
N THR A 336 68.08 -17.78 -13.46
CA THR A 336 67.46 -17.04 -14.58
C THR A 336 67.28 -17.91 -15.84
N SER A 337 66.22 -17.68 -16.62
CA SER A 337 66.14 -17.80 -18.11
C SER A 337 64.87 -17.04 -18.57
N LEU A 338 64.75 -16.27 -19.67
CA LEU A 338 65.46 -16.05 -20.95
C LEU A 338 65.06 -16.99 -22.11
N VAL A 339 63.95 -16.66 -22.79
CA VAL A 339 63.54 -16.90 -24.21
C VAL A 339 62.40 -15.88 -24.48
N GLN A 340 62.54 -14.80 -25.25
CA GLN A 340 62.65 -14.64 -26.72
C GLN A 340 61.30 -14.71 -27.49
N GLY A 341 60.59 -13.56 -27.47
CA GLY A 341 59.77 -12.90 -28.52
C GLY A 341 58.96 -13.67 -29.59
N LYS A 342 57.72 -13.16 -29.81
CA LYS A 342 57.20 -12.90 -31.18
C LYS A 342 56.05 -11.88 -31.16
N ASN A 343 56.07 -10.93 -32.09
CA ASN A 343 54.96 -10.01 -32.36
C ASN A 343 53.93 -10.69 -33.28
N ALA A 344 52.64 -10.42 -33.08
CA ALA A 344 51.59 -10.61 -34.09
C ALA A 344 50.42 -9.65 -33.78
N SER A 345 49.77 -9.16 -34.84
CA SER A 345 48.84 -8.02 -34.81
C SER A 345 47.53 -8.25 -34.05
N GLU A 346 46.93 -7.12 -33.66
CA GLU A 346 45.49 -7.03 -33.41
C GLU A 346 44.71 -7.45 -34.67
N GLU A 347 43.72 -8.32 -34.51
CA GLU A 347 42.71 -8.60 -35.54
C GLU A 347 41.34 -8.62 -34.84
N ILE A 348 40.53 -7.59 -35.12
CA ILE A 348 39.22 -7.40 -34.49
C ILE A 348 38.25 -8.42 -35.10
N GLN A 349 38.05 -9.54 -34.41
CA GLN A 349 37.09 -10.56 -34.82
C GLN A 349 35.67 -10.00 -34.70
N SER A 350 34.96 -9.94 -35.83
CA SER A 350 33.52 -9.67 -35.86
C SER A 350 32.77 -10.74 -35.05
N PRO A 351 31.74 -10.37 -34.26
CA PRO A 351 31.02 -11.33 -33.43
C PRO A 351 30.36 -12.42 -34.27
N ASP A 352 30.51 -13.67 -33.85
CA ASP A 352 29.93 -14.83 -34.53
C ASP A 352 28.40 -14.71 -34.63
N ALA A 353 27.90 -14.61 -35.85
CA ALA A 353 26.49 -14.45 -36.16
C ALA A 353 25.64 -15.65 -35.67
N LEU A 354 26.22 -16.85 -35.59
CA LEU A 354 25.54 -18.04 -35.07
C LEU A 354 25.39 -17.98 -33.55
N GLY A 355 26.41 -17.51 -32.82
CA GLY A 355 26.34 -17.22 -31.39
C GLY A 355 25.25 -16.19 -31.04
N VAL A 356 25.10 -15.13 -31.86
CA VAL A 356 24.03 -14.13 -31.69
C VAL A 356 22.64 -14.74 -31.92
N LEU A 357 22.49 -15.60 -32.93
CA LEU A 357 21.22 -16.25 -33.24
C LEU A 357 20.78 -17.20 -32.11
N ASN A 358 21.71 -18.00 -31.56
CA ASN A 358 21.44 -18.91 -30.44
C ASN A 358 21.12 -18.14 -29.14
N PHE A 359 21.80 -17.03 -28.87
CA PHE A 359 21.43 -16.16 -27.73
C PHE A 359 20.01 -15.58 -27.89
N ALA A 360 19.61 -15.25 -29.13
CA ALA A 360 18.27 -14.77 -29.42
C ALA A 360 17.19 -15.85 -29.22
N SER A 361 17.43 -17.10 -29.64
CA SER A 361 16.49 -18.21 -29.44
C SER A 361 16.39 -18.64 -27.98
N ASP A 362 17.51 -18.72 -27.27
CA ASP A 362 17.58 -19.40 -25.98
C ASP A 362 17.35 -18.46 -24.79
N VAL A 363 17.65 -17.16 -24.96
CA VAL A 363 17.54 -16.16 -23.88
C VAL A 363 16.48 -15.09 -24.20
N LEU A 364 16.57 -14.44 -25.36
CA LEU A 364 15.67 -13.32 -25.67
C LEU A 364 14.23 -13.77 -25.98
N GLN A 365 14.04 -14.86 -26.73
CA GLN A 365 12.69 -15.33 -27.07
C GLN A 365 11.88 -15.84 -25.86
N PRO A 366 12.45 -16.61 -24.91
CA PRO A 366 11.76 -16.99 -23.67
C PRO A 366 11.51 -15.80 -22.75
N LEU A 367 12.46 -14.85 -22.66
CA LEU A 367 12.29 -13.63 -21.88
C LEU A 367 11.17 -12.73 -22.45
N ALA A 368 11.08 -12.59 -23.77
CA ALA A 368 9.98 -11.85 -24.41
C ALA A 368 8.62 -12.54 -24.19
N ARG A 369 8.58 -13.88 -24.11
CA ARG A 369 7.36 -14.64 -23.76
C ARG A 369 6.98 -14.44 -22.30
N SER A 370 7.92 -14.49 -21.36
CA SER A 370 7.63 -14.26 -19.93
C SER A 370 7.22 -12.81 -19.65
N GLN A 371 7.85 -11.83 -20.30
CA GLN A 371 7.43 -10.42 -20.25
C GLN A 371 5.99 -10.22 -20.76
N ARG A 372 5.61 -10.86 -21.87
CA ARG A 372 4.22 -10.82 -22.36
C ARG A 372 3.24 -11.48 -21.39
N ALA A 373 3.60 -12.62 -20.79
CA ALA A 373 2.77 -13.29 -19.80
C ALA A 373 2.58 -12.43 -18.54
N LEU A 374 3.66 -11.84 -18.01
CA LEU A 374 3.61 -10.90 -16.87
C LEU A 374 2.81 -9.64 -17.20
N ALA A 375 2.92 -9.10 -18.41
CA ALA A 375 2.10 -7.96 -18.85
C ALA A 375 0.60 -8.33 -18.87
N LEU A 376 0.24 -9.48 -19.44
CA LEU A 376 -1.15 -9.97 -19.43
C LEU A 376 -1.68 -10.20 -18.00
N GLN A 377 -0.87 -10.78 -17.12
CA GLN A 377 -1.21 -10.93 -15.70
C GLN A 377 -1.39 -9.56 -15.01
N LYS A 378 -0.51 -8.59 -15.27
CA LYS A 378 -0.65 -7.22 -14.75
C LYS A 378 -1.96 -6.58 -15.21
N PHE A 379 -2.31 -6.68 -16.50
CA PHE A 379 -3.57 -6.13 -17.01
C PHE A 379 -4.81 -6.85 -16.46
N TYR A 380 -4.74 -8.16 -16.26
CA TYR A 380 -5.80 -8.93 -15.64
C TYR A 380 -6.02 -8.52 -14.18
N LEU A 381 -4.94 -8.45 -13.38
CA LEU A 381 -4.99 -8.05 -11.98
C LEU A 381 -5.40 -6.58 -11.81
N SER A 382 -4.90 -5.66 -12.63
CA SER A 382 -5.36 -4.26 -12.59
C SER A 382 -6.82 -4.13 -13.01
N GLY A 383 -7.27 -4.96 -13.96
CA GLY A 383 -8.67 -5.02 -14.38
C GLY A 383 -9.60 -5.60 -13.31
N MET A 384 -9.14 -6.58 -12.52
CA MET A 384 -9.85 -7.06 -11.33
C MET A 384 -9.88 -5.99 -10.23
N LEU A 385 -8.73 -5.41 -9.88
CA LEU A 385 -8.62 -4.38 -8.84
C LEU A 385 -9.50 -3.17 -9.17
N ALA A 386 -9.54 -2.72 -10.43
CA ALA A 386 -10.42 -1.64 -10.86
C ALA A 386 -11.91 -1.99 -10.75
N LYS A 387 -12.30 -3.26 -10.99
CA LYS A 387 -13.67 -3.73 -10.77
C LYS A 387 -14.02 -3.76 -9.29
N GLU A 388 -13.15 -4.32 -8.45
CA GLU A 388 -13.38 -4.39 -7.00
C GLU A 388 -13.40 -3.02 -6.34
N LYS A 389 -12.56 -2.09 -6.80
CA LYS A 389 -12.61 -0.68 -6.41
C LYS A 389 -13.93 -0.01 -6.82
N ALA A 390 -14.47 -0.32 -7.99
CA ALA A 390 -15.75 0.22 -8.44
C ALA A 390 -16.96 -0.42 -7.74
N THR A 391 -16.90 -1.70 -7.35
CA THR A 391 -17.96 -2.36 -6.56
C THR A 391 -17.97 -1.85 -5.13
N THR A 392 -16.81 -1.79 -4.47
CA THR A 392 -16.66 -1.23 -3.12
C THR A 392 -17.05 0.24 -3.06
N LEU A 393 -16.64 1.09 -4.02
CA LEU A 393 -17.10 2.48 -4.11
C LEU A 393 -18.63 2.57 -4.23
N ARG A 394 -19.27 1.72 -5.05
CA ARG A 394 -20.74 1.70 -5.19
C ARG A 394 -21.44 1.26 -3.90
N ILE A 395 -20.89 0.28 -3.19
CA ILE A 395 -21.45 -0.20 -1.92
C ILE A 395 -21.32 0.89 -0.85
N LEU A 396 -20.14 1.50 -0.73
CA LEU A 396 -19.87 2.54 0.26
C LEU A 396 -20.63 3.85 -0.03
N SER A 397 -20.82 4.22 -1.31
CA SER A 397 -21.69 5.36 -1.66
C SER A 397 -23.15 5.07 -1.31
N ARG A 398 -23.65 3.85 -1.57
CA ARG A 398 -25.00 3.45 -1.16
C ARG A 398 -25.16 3.48 0.37
N LEU A 399 -24.19 2.92 1.12
CA LEU A 399 -24.20 2.95 2.58
C LEU A 399 -24.19 4.38 3.13
N ARG A 400 -23.49 5.31 2.45
CA ARG A 400 -23.53 6.75 2.77
C ARG A 400 -24.90 7.38 2.49
N ASP A 401 -25.57 7.01 1.40
CA ASP A 401 -26.91 7.52 1.11
C ASP A 401 -27.97 6.93 2.08
N GLU A 402 -27.70 5.75 2.64
CA GLU A 402 -28.50 5.09 3.68
C GLU A 402 -28.15 5.53 5.12
N SER A 403 -27.10 6.34 5.35
CA SER A 403 -26.66 6.71 6.69
C SER A 403 -27.04 8.13 7.13
N HIS A 404 -27.64 8.22 8.31
CA HIS A 404 -27.97 9.50 8.97
C HIS A 404 -26.77 10.14 9.69
N LEU A 405 -25.78 9.32 10.06
CA LEU A 405 -24.58 9.71 10.79
C LEU A 405 -23.64 10.65 10.01
N LEU A 406 -23.51 10.50 8.68
CA LEU A 406 -22.69 11.40 7.86
C LEU A 406 -23.29 12.81 7.66
N PRO A 407 -24.62 12.97 7.46
CA PRO A 407 -25.28 14.28 7.52
C PRO A 407 -25.22 14.97 8.88
N GLU A 408 -25.31 14.21 9.98
CA GLU A 408 -25.28 14.74 11.35
C GLU A 408 -23.87 15.18 11.78
N TYR A 409 -22.84 14.41 11.41
CA TYR A 409 -21.43 14.69 11.73
C TYR A 409 -20.60 14.94 10.45
N PRO A 410 -20.83 16.06 9.73
CA PRO A 410 -20.11 16.37 8.50
C PRO A 410 -18.66 16.76 8.79
N THR A 411 -17.71 16.11 8.11
CA THR A 411 -16.29 16.47 8.17
C THR A 411 -16.07 17.95 7.81
N LEU A 412 -15.71 18.75 8.82
CA LEU A 412 -15.49 20.20 8.67
C LEU A 412 -14.45 20.51 7.57
N ALA A 413 -13.44 19.67 7.42
CA ALA A 413 -12.43 19.76 6.37
C ALA A 413 -12.98 19.72 4.93
N ARG A 414 -14.15 19.11 4.71
CA ARG A 414 -14.79 18.97 3.39
C ARG A 414 -15.82 20.08 3.10
N GLN A 415 -16.21 20.91 4.08
CA GLN A 415 -17.12 22.03 3.84
C GLN A 415 -16.50 23.07 2.89
N PRO A 416 -17.24 23.60 1.90
CA PRO A 416 -16.68 24.50 0.88
C PRO A 416 -16.09 25.80 1.45
N ARG A 417 -16.54 26.23 2.63
CA ARG A 417 -16.00 27.41 3.34
C ARG A 417 -14.65 27.13 4.02
N PHE A 418 -14.38 25.89 4.41
CA PHE A 418 -13.18 25.50 5.15
C PHE A 418 -12.08 24.85 4.30
N LYS A 419 -12.39 24.42 3.06
CA LYS A 419 -11.39 23.91 2.10
C LYS A 419 -10.16 24.82 1.91
N HIS A 420 -10.36 26.13 1.99
CA HIS A 420 -9.25 27.09 1.91
C HIS A 420 -8.39 27.12 3.18
N ALA A 421 -9.01 26.99 4.36
CA ALA A 421 -8.32 26.97 5.64
C ALA A 421 -7.54 25.66 5.86
N THR A 422 -8.12 24.51 5.49
CA THR A 422 -7.44 23.21 5.58
C THR A 422 -6.31 23.09 4.56
N ALA A 423 -6.46 23.63 3.34
CA ALA A 423 -5.35 23.73 2.38
C ALA A 423 -4.19 24.58 2.92
N THR A 424 -4.46 25.70 3.60
CA THR A 424 -3.39 26.52 4.22
C THR A 424 -2.74 25.82 5.42
N LEU A 425 -3.47 25.03 6.21
CA LEU A 425 -2.90 24.28 7.34
C LEU A 425 -2.05 23.09 6.87
N ALA A 426 -2.52 22.34 5.86
CA ALA A 426 -1.75 21.29 5.22
C ALA A 426 -0.45 21.82 4.57
N SER A 427 -0.45 23.09 4.12
CA SER A 427 0.76 23.76 3.61
C SER A 427 1.79 24.13 4.70
N HIS A 428 1.43 24.09 5.99
CA HIS A 428 2.33 24.40 7.11
C HIS A 428 2.83 23.16 7.87
N GLN A 429 2.16 22.02 7.75
CA GLN A 429 2.70 20.73 8.18
C GLN A 429 3.57 20.14 7.07
N GLY A 430 4.89 20.26 7.24
CA GLY A 430 5.91 19.80 6.28
C GLY A 430 6.04 18.28 6.16
N THR A 431 4.96 17.55 5.89
CA THR A 431 5.00 16.17 5.42
C THR A 431 4.80 16.15 3.90
N SER A 432 5.92 15.97 3.19
CA SER A 432 5.95 15.81 1.74
C SER A 432 5.26 14.52 1.29
N THR A 433 3.96 14.59 1.02
CA THR A 433 3.29 13.73 0.06
C THR A 433 2.48 14.61 -0.90
N GLU A 434 2.96 14.70 -2.14
CA GLU A 434 2.11 15.14 -3.24
C GLU A 434 0.88 14.23 -3.25
N SER A 435 -0.30 14.80 -3.09
CA SER A 435 -1.53 14.01 -3.08
C SER A 435 -1.84 13.54 -4.51
N ALA A 436 -1.26 12.40 -4.87
CA ALA A 436 -1.93 11.46 -5.75
C ALA A 436 -3.39 11.38 -5.27
N LYS A 437 -4.33 11.79 -6.15
CA LYS A 437 -5.74 12.07 -5.81
C LYS A 437 -6.22 11.07 -4.76
N PRO A 438 -6.55 11.52 -3.52
CA PRO A 438 -6.79 10.61 -2.41
C PRO A 438 -7.84 9.60 -2.83
N ASP A 439 -7.52 8.33 -2.63
CA ASP A 439 -8.28 7.26 -3.25
C ASP A 439 -9.70 7.34 -2.70
N GLN A 440 -10.70 7.48 -3.57
CA GLN A 440 -12.08 7.86 -3.19
C GLN A 440 -12.70 6.94 -2.11
N LEU A 441 -12.15 5.73 -1.95
CA LEU A 441 -12.45 4.79 -0.86
C LEU A 441 -11.94 5.27 0.50
N VAL A 442 -10.64 5.62 0.59
CA VAL A 442 -10.00 6.17 1.79
C VAL A 442 -10.68 7.48 2.17
N ASP A 443 -10.91 8.33 1.17
CA ASP A 443 -11.60 9.61 1.26
C ASP A 443 -13.00 9.49 1.92
N LEU A 444 -13.72 8.40 1.64
CA LEU A 444 -15.02 8.11 2.24
C LEU A 444 -14.89 7.42 3.61
N ALA A 445 -13.93 6.52 3.77
CA ALA A 445 -13.68 5.80 5.01
C ALA A 445 -13.23 6.74 6.15
N GLU A 446 -12.37 7.73 5.85
CA GLU A 446 -12.00 8.80 6.79
C GLU A 446 -13.21 9.63 7.23
N ALA A 447 -14.14 9.93 6.31
CA ALA A 447 -15.36 10.65 6.63
C ALA A 447 -16.30 9.83 7.53
N TRP A 448 -16.35 8.51 7.35
CA TRP A 448 -17.07 7.61 8.23
C TRP A 448 -16.42 7.47 9.61
N ALA A 449 -15.10 7.30 9.68
CA ALA A 449 -14.35 7.17 10.94
C ALA A 449 -14.48 8.43 11.80
N SER A 450 -14.22 9.61 11.20
CA SER A 450 -14.37 10.89 11.92
C SER A 450 -15.82 11.19 12.33
N ALA A 451 -16.82 10.75 11.56
CA ALA A 451 -18.22 10.87 11.95
C ALA A 451 -18.60 9.88 13.07
N SER A 452 -18.06 8.65 13.09
CA SER A 452 -18.28 7.70 14.18
C SER A 452 -17.58 8.13 15.47
N ASP A 453 -16.38 8.70 15.38
CA ASP A 453 -15.65 9.25 16.52
C ASP A 453 -16.40 10.45 17.11
N ALA A 454 -16.89 11.37 16.25
CA ALA A 454 -17.70 12.50 16.69
C ALA A 454 -19.02 12.06 17.33
N ALA A 455 -19.73 11.10 16.73
CA ALA A 455 -20.95 10.54 17.32
C ALA A 455 -20.65 9.91 18.70
N GLY A 456 -19.61 9.08 18.81
CA GLY A 456 -19.20 8.47 20.07
C GLY A 456 -18.82 9.48 21.15
N MET A 457 -18.14 10.58 20.79
CA MET A 457 -17.87 11.68 21.70
C MET A 457 -19.17 12.35 22.18
N THR A 458 -20.10 12.67 21.28
CA THR A 458 -21.37 13.31 21.68
C THR A 458 -22.28 12.39 22.50
N GLU A 459 -22.29 11.09 22.23
CA GLU A 459 -23.00 10.11 23.08
C GLU A 459 -22.35 10.01 24.46
N GLN A 460 -21.01 10.02 24.53
CA GLN A 460 -20.28 10.02 25.80
C GLN A 460 -20.52 11.31 26.61
N GLU A 461 -20.52 12.48 25.97
CA GLU A 461 -20.87 13.77 26.58
C GLU A 461 -22.33 13.78 27.07
N TYR A 462 -23.28 13.28 26.28
CA TYR A 462 -24.69 13.18 26.66
C TYR A 462 -24.89 12.21 27.85
N VAL A 463 -24.25 11.04 27.82
CA VAL A 463 -24.29 10.09 28.96
C VAL A 463 -23.64 10.70 30.19
N GLY A 464 -22.53 11.43 30.04
CA GLY A 464 -21.90 12.20 31.13
C GLY A 464 -22.86 13.19 31.77
N TYR A 465 -23.47 14.07 30.98
CA TYR A 465 -24.46 15.04 31.45
C TYR A 465 -25.66 14.39 32.14
N ARG A 466 -26.21 13.31 31.57
CA ARG A 466 -27.33 12.57 32.19
C ARG A 466 -26.93 11.82 33.47
N LEU A 467 -25.66 11.47 33.62
CA LEU A 467 -25.11 10.88 34.84
C LEU A 467 -24.89 11.94 35.91
N GLU A 468 -24.39 13.13 35.54
CA GLU A 468 -24.26 14.29 36.43
C GLU A 468 -25.64 14.74 36.96
N GLU A 469 -26.63 14.93 36.08
CA GLU A 469 -28.04 15.21 36.45
C GLU A 469 -28.63 14.11 37.36
N GLY A 470 -28.26 12.84 37.11
CA GLY A 470 -28.62 11.70 37.96
C GLY A 470 -27.98 11.72 39.35
N ILE A 471 -26.73 12.21 39.46
CA ILE A 471 -26.04 12.39 40.73
C ILE A 471 -26.61 13.58 41.50
N GLU A 472 -26.83 14.72 40.84
CA GLU A 472 -27.44 15.91 41.47
C GLU A 472 -28.82 15.58 42.03
N THR A 473 -29.70 14.98 41.22
CA THR A 473 -31.04 14.57 41.69
C THR A 473 -31.02 13.51 42.78
N ALA A 474 -30.01 12.63 42.81
CA ALA A 474 -29.81 11.68 43.91
C ALA A 474 -29.31 12.35 45.20
N GLN A 475 -28.42 13.35 45.09
CA GLN A 475 -27.94 14.14 46.22
C GLN A 475 -29.05 15.03 46.79
N ASP A 476 -29.85 15.67 45.95
CA ASP A 476 -31.04 16.44 46.37
C ASP A 476 -32.06 15.53 47.10
N ALA A 477 -32.29 14.32 46.57
CA ALA A 477 -33.15 13.34 47.23
C ALA A 477 -32.57 12.85 48.57
N GLN A 478 -31.24 12.69 48.68
CA GLN A 478 -30.58 12.36 49.94
C GLN A 478 -30.72 13.50 50.96
N GLN A 479 -30.45 14.75 50.56
CA GLN A 479 -30.61 15.93 51.44
C GLN A 479 -32.07 16.09 51.90
N ALA A 480 -33.04 15.91 51.00
CA ALA A 480 -34.46 15.94 51.34
C ALA A 480 -34.85 14.82 52.34
N LEU A 481 -34.25 13.63 52.21
CA LEU A 481 -34.41 12.57 53.21
C LEU A 481 -33.76 12.96 54.55
N GLU A 482 -32.51 13.44 54.55
CA GLU A 482 -31.82 13.91 55.75
C GLU A 482 -32.63 14.98 56.51
N ASP A 483 -33.22 15.95 55.81
CA ASP A 483 -34.11 16.95 56.41
C ASP A 483 -35.41 16.36 56.97
N VAL A 484 -36.04 15.39 56.29
CA VAL A 484 -37.22 14.68 56.82
C VAL A 484 -36.87 13.86 58.06
N TYR A 485 -35.75 13.14 58.04
CA TYR A 485 -35.23 12.37 59.18
C TYR A 485 -34.90 13.28 60.36
N ARG A 486 -34.28 14.44 60.10
CA ARG A 486 -34.02 15.51 61.08
C ARG A 486 -35.30 16.10 61.67
N ILE A 487 -36.36 16.34 60.88
CA ILE A 487 -37.68 16.76 61.39
C ILE A 487 -38.29 15.68 62.30
N LEU A 488 -38.06 14.41 61.98
CA LEU A 488 -38.48 13.25 62.77
C LEU A 488 -37.55 12.95 63.97
N ASN A 489 -36.44 13.69 64.11
CA ASN A 489 -35.37 13.51 65.10
C ASN A 489 -34.71 12.11 65.05
N GLN A 490 -34.62 11.52 63.86
CA GLN A 490 -33.95 10.24 63.60
C GLN A 490 -32.69 10.48 62.76
N ASN A 491 -31.62 9.71 63.00
CA ASN A 491 -30.40 9.80 62.18
C ASN A 491 -30.53 8.89 60.95
N LEU A 492 -30.30 9.43 59.75
CA LEU A 492 -30.33 8.65 58.52
C LEU A 492 -29.25 7.54 58.51
N GLU A 493 -28.02 7.86 58.92
CA GLU A 493 -26.90 6.92 58.95
C GLU A 493 -27.16 5.70 59.84
N ASP A 494 -27.78 5.89 61.02
CA ASP A 494 -28.11 4.78 61.93
C ASP A 494 -29.10 3.81 61.27
N THR A 495 -30.12 4.33 60.57
CA THR A 495 -31.12 3.49 59.88
C THR A 495 -30.59 2.81 58.62
N LEU A 496 -29.56 3.38 57.97
CA LEU A 496 -28.87 2.74 56.85
C LEU A 496 -27.91 1.64 57.34
N ARG A 497 -27.25 1.82 58.49
CA ARG A 497 -26.43 0.80 59.14
C ARG A 497 -27.26 -0.39 59.62
N ASP A 498 -28.34 -0.16 60.37
CA ASP A 498 -29.23 -1.23 60.86
C ASP A 498 -29.74 -2.11 59.69
N ARG A 499 -30.04 -1.49 58.54
CA ARG A 499 -30.47 -2.22 57.33
C ARG A 499 -29.35 -3.00 56.64
N GLN A 500 -28.10 -2.53 56.74
CA GLN A 500 -26.95 -3.20 56.14
C GLN A 500 -26.47 -4.38 56.98
N ASP A 501 -26.60 -4.31 58.31
CA ASP A 501 -26.33 -5.42 59.23
C ASP A 501 -27.40 -6.55 59.16
N GLU A 502 -28.66 -6.24 58.78
CA GLU A 502 -29.68 -7.27 58.48
C GLU A 502 -29.56 -7.86 57.05
N SER A 503 -28.86 -7.20 56.12
CA SER A 503 -28.86 -7.55 54.68
C SER A 503 -27.58 -8.25 54.22
N GLY A 504 -27.09 -9.22 55.00
CA GLY A 504 -25.83 -9.94 54.76
C GLY A 504 -25.83 -10.92 53.57
N GLU A 505 -26.99 -11.22 52.96
CA GLU A 505 -27.12 -12.16 51.85
C GLU A 505 -28.00 -11.58 50.71
N ASP A 506 -27.58 -11.83 49.46
CA ASP A 506 -28.18 -11.41 48.17
C ASP A 506 -28.34 -9.91 47.86
N SER A 507 -27.37 -9.37 47.10
CA SER A 507 -27.57 -8.22 46.20
C SER A 507 -27.06 -8.50 44.76
N MET A 508 -27.43 -9.66 44.22
CA MET A 508 -27.34 -9.92 42.77
C MET A 508 -28.48 -9.16 42.06
N TRP A 509 -28.17 -8.02 41.45
CA TRP A 509 -29.15 -7.22 40.70
C TRP A 509 -29.80 -8.00 39.55
N PRO A 510 -31.09 -7.76 39.31
CA PRO A 510 -31.44 -7.28 37.98
C PRO A 510 -32.43 -6.10 38.00
N SER A 511 -32.06 -5.00 37.35
CA SER A 511 -32.98 -3.91 37.03
C SER A 511 -33.96 -4.34 35.93
N GLY A 512 -35.24 -4.47 36.28
CA GLY A 512 -36.29 -4.86 35.33
C GLY A 512 -37.67 -4.37 35.79
N ALA A 513 -38.24 -3.43 35.05
CA ALA A 513 -39.45 -2.69 35.42
C ALA A 513 -40.67 -3.57 35.76
N ARG A 514 -41.40 -3.21 36.82
CA ARG A 514 -42.87 -3.37 36.93
C ARG A 514 -43.46 -2.52 38.05
N LEU A 515 -44.32 -1.57 37.67
CA LEU A 515 -45.34 -0.99 38.55
C LEU A 515 -46.39 -2.08 38.87
N THR A 516 -46.82 -2.22 40.13
CA THR A 516 -48.24 -2.12 40.59
C THR A 516 -48.48 -2.66 42.02
N ARG A 517 -49.38 -1.97 42.74
CA ARG A 517 -50.22 -2.43 43.87
C ARG A 517 -49.57 -3.18 45.06
N SER A 518 -49.31 -2.39 46.09
CA SER A 518 -49.69 -2.60 47.50
C SER A 518 -50.54 -3.84 47.87
N ARG A 519 -50.09 -4.63 48.86
CA ARG A 519 -50.95 -5.05 49.99
C ARG A 519 -50.17 -5.44 51.26
N ALA A 520 -50.46 -4.70 52.33
CA ALA A 520 -50.22 -4.93 53.76
C ALA A 520 -49.55 -6.25 54.24
N LYS A 521 -48.49 -6.08 55.04
CA LYS A 521 -48.30 -6.86 56.27
C LYS A 521 -47.62 -6.00 57.35
N MET A 522 -48.40 -5.52 58.32
CA MET A 522 -47.84 -4.92 59.54
C MET A 522 -47.27 -6.04 60.42
N GLN A 523 -45.96 -6.05 60.63
CA GLN A 523 -45.37 -6.48 61.90
C GLN A 523 -44.36 -5.42 62.31
N GLN A 524 -44.85 -4.50 63.14
CA GLN A 524 -44.15 -3.33 63.60
C GLN A 524 -43.30 -3.73 64.82
N SER A 525 -42.03 -4.06 64.60
CA SER A 525 -41.02 -4.06 65.66
C SER A 525 -40.85 -2.61 66.13
N GLN A 526 -41.49 -2.27 67.24
CA GLN A 526 -41.42 -0.93 67.81
C GLN A 526 -40.05 -0.72 68.48
N GLN A 527 -39.06 -0.27 67.71
CA GLN A 527 -37.96 0.49 68.28
C GLN A 527 -38.50 1.88 68.68
N PRO A 528 -38.18 2.40 69.88
CA PRO A 528 -38.75 3.65 70.36
C PRO A 528 -38.19 4.83 69.57
N ALA A 529 -39.05 5.56 68.87
CA ALA A 529 -38.69 6.80 68.20
C ALA A 529 -38.20 7.82 69.25
N LYS A 530 -36.89 8.13 69.23
CA LYS A 530 -36.27 9.10 70.14
C LYS A 530 -36.43 10.52 69.58
N GLY A 531 -37.56 11.15 69.85
CA GLY A 531 -37.80 12.55 69.46
C GLY A 531 -38.96 13.18 70.22
N PRO A 532 -39.07 14.52 70.23
CA PRO A 532 -40.11 15.24 70.98
C PRO A 532 -41.55 14.93 70.53
N TRP A 533 -41.73 14.18 69.44
CA TRP A 533 -43.02 13.72 68.94
C TRP A 533 -43.48 12.37 69.53
N SER A 534 -42.61 11.59 70.17
CA SER A 534 -43.00 10.28 70.73
C SER A 534 -43.79 10.36 72.04
N GLU A 535 -43.81 11.54 72.68
CA GLU A 535 -44.71 11.83 73.81
C GLU A 535 -46.14 12.18 73.36
N LEU A 536 -46.36 12.46 72.07
CA LEU A 536 -47.67 12.90 71.54
C LEU A 536 -48.63 11.71 71.27
N HIS A 537 -48.73 10.77 72.22
CA HIS A 537 -49.74 9.72 72.18
C HIS A 537 -51.13 10.32 72.45
N GLY A 538 -51.95 10.39 71.40
CA GLY A 538 -53.29 10.99 71.43
C GLY A 538 -54.31 10.23 72.29
N GLN A 539 -54.22 10.36 73.62
CA GLN A 539 -55.34 10.13 74.53
C GLN A 539 -56.11 11.45 74.74
N VAL A 540 -56.96 11.80 73.78
CA VAL A 540 -58.00 12.81 74.01
C VAL A 540 -58.99 12.23 75.02
N ALA A 541 -58.95 12.76 76.25
CA ALA A 541 -59.87 12.33 77.31
C ALA A 541 -61.31 12.65 76.93
N VAL A 542 -62.12 11.62 76.70
CA VAL A 542 -63.58 11.75 76.61
C VAL A 542 -64.10 11.96 78.03
N GLY A 543 -64.39 13.22 78.37
CA GLY A 543 -65.01 13.57 79.65
C GLY A 543 -66.42 12.98 79.78
N ARG A 544 -66.76 12.60 81.01
CA ARG A 544 -68.13 12.35 81.49
C ARG A 544 -68.44 13.35 82.59
#